data_AF-A0AAD2CR23-F1
#
_entry.id   AF-A0AAD2CR23-F1
#
_cell.length_a   1.000
_cell.length_b   1.000
_cell.length_c   1.000
_cell.angle_alpha   90.00
_cell.angle_beta   90.00
_cell.angle_gamma   90.00
#
_symmetry.space_group_name_H-M   'P 1'
#
loop_
_entity.id
_entity.type
_entity.pdbx_description
1 polymer ?
#
loop_
_entity_poly.entity_id
_entity_poly.type
_entity_poly.pdbx_seq_one_letter_code
_entity_poly.pdbx_strand_id
1 'polypeptide(L)'
;MAKQLDDQTTRLLFAASRGDTRTISLMCSQGFDADNADYDDRTALMVAAMKGNTDVVRLLLEYNANPNLVDMHGSTALLEAVKNGNSCGKRS
;
A
#
# COMPACT_ATOMS: atom_id res chain seq x y z
N MET A 1 0.27 5.53 24.29
CA MET A 1 0.34 4.09 23.96
C MET A 1 0.90 4.02 22.56
N ALA A 2 2.15 3.59 22.39
CA ALA A 2 2.74 3.46 21.07
C ALA A 2 1.87 2.46 20.28
N LYS A 3 1.24 2.89 19.18
CA LYS A 3 0.70 1.95 18.18
C LYS A 3 1.89 1.03 17.89
N GLN A 4 1.87 -0.22 18.35
CA GLN A 4 2.97 -1.12 18.07
C GLN A 4 2.80 -1.48 16.61
N LEU A 5 3.64 -0.93 15.75
CA LEU A 5 3.61 -1.24 14.35
C LEU A 5 3.95 -2.72 14.25
N ASP A 6 2.98 -3.54 13.83
CA ASP A 6 3.25 -4.95 13.65
C ASP A 6 4.43 -5.05 12.67
N ASP A 7 5.52 -5.71 13.06
CA ASP A 7 6.72 -5.84 12.21
C ASP A 7 6.36 -6.37 10.81
N GLN A 8 5.27 -7.13 10.74
CA GLN A 8 4.68 -7.62 9.51
C GLN A 8 4.05 -6.51 8.64
N THR A 9 3.34 -5.53 9.22
CA THR A 9 2.80 -4.35 8.51
C THR A 9 3.93 -3.55 7.87
N THR A 10 4.99 -3.26 8.65
CA THR A 10 6.21 -2.60 8.15
C THR A 10 6.84 -3.35 6.99
N ARG A 11 6.96 -4.68 7.13
CA ARG A 11 7.53 -5.55 6.09
C ARG A 11 6.67 -5.57 4.83
N LEU A 12 5.34 -5.61 4.96
CA LEU A 12 4.41 -5.58 3.83
C LEU A 12 4.50 -4.24 3.09
N LEU A 13 4.53 -3.12 3.82
CA LEU A 13 4.74 -1.77 3.26
C LEU A 13 6.06 -1.66 2.49
N PHE A 14 7.14 -2.19 3.06
CA PHE A 14 8.45 -2.23 2.37
C PHE A 14 8.40 -3.10 1.10
N ALA A 15 7.76 -4.26 1.14
CA ALA A 15 7.57 -5.11 -0.03
C ALA A 15 6.74 -4.40 -1.11
N ALA A 16 5.63 -3.77 -0.73
CA ALA A 16 4.78 -2.98 -1.62
C ALA A 16 5.53 -1.80 -2.26
N SER A 17 6.38 -1.13 -1.48
CA SER A 17 7.24 -0.04 -1.95
C SER A 17 8.25 -0.51 -3.00
N ARG A 18 8.80 -1.72 -2.82
CA ARG A 18 9.75 -2.33 -3.76
C ARG A 18 9.10 -3.00 -4.96
N GLY A 19 7.79 -3.23 -4.94
CA GLY A 19 7.09 -4.02 -5.96
C GLY A 19 7.29 -5.53 -5.79
N ASP A 20 7.65 -5.99 -4.59
CA ASP A 20 7.97 -7.39 -4.33
C ASP A 20 6.70 -8.21 -4.07
N THR A 21 6.08 -8.63 -5.18
CA THR A 21 4.87 -9.44 -5.21
C THR A 21 5.01 -10.78 -4.50
N ARG A 22 6.21 -11.37 -4.45
CA ARG A 22 6.46 -12.66 -3.79
C ARG A 22 6.28 -12.56 -2.28
N THR A 23 6.86 -11.53 -1.68
CA THR A 23 6.75 -11.29 -0.24
C THR A 23 5.29 -11.03 0.16
N ILE A 24 4.54 -10.30 -0.68
CA ILE A 24 3.12 -10.01 -0.46
C ILE A 24 2.27 -11.28 -0.57
N SER A 25 2.49 -12.09 -1.60
CA SER A 25 1.78 -13.37 -1.77
C SER A 25 2.05 -14.33 -0.59
N LEU A 26 3.29 -14.38 -0.09
CA LEU A 26 3.64 -15.16 1.09
C LEU A 26 2.89 -14.69 2.33
N MET A 27 2.82 -13.38 2.56
CA MET A 27 2.14 -12.78 3.72
C MET A 27 0.63 -12.96 3.64
N CYS A 28 0.01 -12.75 2.48
CA CYS A 28 -1.41 -13.04 2.32
C CYS A 28 -1.72 -14.53 2.46
N SER A 29 -0.83 -15.43 2.03
CA SER A 29 -0.98 -16.87 2.29
C SER A 29 -0.88 -17.24 3.78
N GLN A 30 -0.30 -16.36 4.61
CA GLN A 30 -0.27 -16.51 6.07
C GLN A 30 -1.54 -15.98 6.74
N GLY A 31 -2.52 -15.47 5.98
CA GLY A 31 -3.73 -14.85 6.51
C GLY A 31 -3.50 -13.43 7.03
N PHE A 32 -2.51 -12.73 6.49
CA PHE A 32 -2.23 -11.35 6.89
C PHE A 32 -3.26 -10.38 6.31
N ASP A 33 -3.80 -9.51 7.16
CA ASP A 33 -4.75 -8.48 6.74
C ASP A 33 -4.07 -7.38 5.95
N ALA A 34 -4.42 -7.26 4.67
CA ALA A 34 -3.88 -6.24 3.78
C ALA A 34 -4.35 -4.80 4.13
N ASP A 35 -5.36 -4.69 4.98
CA ASP A 35 -5.93 -3.42 5.48
C ASP A 35 -5.15 -2.84 6.67
N ASN A 36 -4.11 -3.55 7.16
CA ASN A 36 -3.28 -3.03 8.22
C ASN A 36 -2.53 -1.76 7.77
N ALA A 37 -2.67 -0.72 8.59
CA ALA A 37 -2.15 0.61 8.31
C ALA A 37 -0.97 0.96 9.23
N ASP A 38 -0.03 1.74 8.70
CA ASP A 38 1.11 2.28 9.47
C ASP A 38 0.67 3.38 10.45
N TYR A 39 1.63 3.99 11.16
CA TYR A 39 1.42 5.16 12.01
C TYR A 39 0.72 6.32 11.32
N ASP A 40 0.96 6.50 10.02
CA ASP A 40 0.34 7.53 9.19
C ASP A 40 -0.99 7.08 8.56
N ASP A 41 -1.58 5.98 9.06
CA ASP A 41 -2.77 5.33 8.51
C ASP A 41 -2.62 4.94 7.02
N ARG A 42 -1.37 4.72 6.59
CA ARG A 42 -1.02 4.29 5.23
C ARG A 42 -1.07 2.77 5.12
N THR A 43 -1.85 2.26 4.18
CA THR A 43 -1.91 0.82 3.89
C THR A 43 -0.91 0.40 2.81
N ALA A 44 -0.68 -0.91 2.70
CA ALA A 44 0.16 -1.48 1.64
C ALA A 44 -0.34 -1.09 0.24
N LEU A 45 -1.67 -0.97 0.07
CA LEU A 45 -2.29 -0.55 -1.19
C LEU A 45 -1.91 0.90 -1.53
N MET A 46 -1.94 1.82 -0.55
CA MET A 46 -1.54 3.21 -0.76
C MET A 46 -0.08 3.31 -1.16
N VAL A 47 0.82 2.56 -0.51
CA VAL A 47 2.25 2.57 -0.85
C VAL A 47 2.51 2.00 -2.24
N ALA A 48 1.84 0.90 -2.60
CA ALA A 48 1.94 0.33 -3.94
C ALA A 48 1.44 1.30 -5.01
N ALA A 49 0.32 1.96 -4.75
CA ALA A 49 -0.30 2.96 -5.62
C ALA A 49 0.59 4.20 -5.78
N MET A 50 1.17 4.71 -4.69
CA MET A 50 2.18 5.77 -4.72
C MET A 50 3.35 5.40 -5.62
N LYS A 51 3.85 4.17 -5.55
CA LYS A 51 4.99 3.74 -6.37
C LYS A 51 4.64 3.42 -7.82
N GLY A 52 3.36 3.34 -8.17
CA GLY A 52 2.92 2.91 -9.49
C GLY A 52 3.03 1.40 -9.70
N ASN A 53 3.17 0.61 -8.62
CA ASN A 53 3.33 -0.84 -8.67
C ASN A 53 1.96 -1.51 -8.88
N THR A 54 1.48 -1.46 -10.12
CA THR A 54 0.16 -1.99 -10.50
C THR A 54 -0.01 -3.49 -10.23
N ASP A 55 1.05 -4.28 -10.36
CA ASP A 55 1.01 -5.72 -10.04
C ASP A 55 0.73 -5.98 -8.55
N VAL A 56 1.35 -5.18 -7.67
CA VAL A 56 1.11 -5.26 -6.23
C VAL A 56 -0.31 -4.80 -5.89
N VAL A 57 -0.78 -3.71 -6.51
CA VAL A 57 -2.15 -3.23 -6.32
C VAL A 57 -3.16 -4.30 -6.71
N ARG A 58 -2.94 -4.99 -7.83
CA ARG A 58 -3.80 -6.11 -8.26
C ARG A 58 -3.82 -7.25 -7.24
N LEU A 59 -2.65 -7.68 -6.77
CA LEU A 59 -2.56 -8.74 -5.75
C LEU A 59 -3.29 -8.36 -4.46
N LEU A 60 -3.07 -7.15 -3.94
CA LEU A 60 -3.74 -6.72 -2.71
C LEU A 60 -5.26 -6.64 -2.88
N LEU A 61 -5.76 -6.22 -4.06
CA LEU A 61 -7.19 -6.24 -4.36
C LEU A 61 -7.76 -7.66 -4.49
N GLU A 62 -6.99 -8.62 -5.03
CA GLU A 62 -7.35 -10.04 -5.05
C GLU A 62 -7.48 -10.61 -3.62
N TYR A 63 -6.71 -10.07 -2.67
CA TYR A 63 -6.80 -10.40 -1.25
C TYR A 63 -7.77 -9.52 -0.47
N ASN A 64 -8.77 -8.93 -1.13
CA ASN A 64 -9.85 -8.17 -0.50
C ASN A 64 -9.41 -6.89 0.23
N ALA A 65 -8.24 -6.33 -0.10
CA ALA A 65 -7.79 -5.04 0.47
C ALA A 65 -8.76 -3.91 0.12
N ASN A 66 -9.07 -3.05 1.09
CA ASN A 66 -10.01 -1.96 0.94
C ASN A 66 -9.32 -0.70 0.37
N PRO A 67 -9.65 -0.29 -0.88
CA PRO A 67 -9.07 0.89 -1.51
C PRO A 67 -9.62 2.22 -0.98
N ASN A 68 -10.70 2.18 -0.21
CA ASN A 68 -11.35 3.38 0.34
C ASN A 68 -10.71 3.86 1.65
N LEU A 69 -9.69 3.17 2.13
CA LEU A 69 -8.93 3.61 3.29
C LEU A 69 -8.19 4.91 2.97
N VAL A 70 -8.11 5.77 3.99
CA VAL A 70 -7.50 7.08 3.93
C VAL A 70 -6.32 7.15 4.90
N ASP A 71 -5.26 7.83 4.49
CA ASP A 71 -4.15 8.15 5.40
C ASP A 71 -4.53 9.27 6.38
N MET A 72 -3.57 9.62 7.24
CA MET A 72 -3.67 10.74 8.17
C MET A 72 -3.95 12.10 7.50
N HIS A 73 -3.73 12.22 6.18
CA HIS A 73 -4.02 13.41 5.39
C HIS A 73 -5.39 13.36 4.71
N GLY A 74 -6.18 12.30 4.93
CA GLY A 74 -7.46 12.08 4.25
C GLY A 74 -7.31 11.70 2.78
N SER A 75 -6.12 11.26 2.35
CA SER A 75 -5.85 10.85 0.96
C SER A 75 -6.09 9.37 0.79
N THR A 76 -6.74 8.96 -0.30
CA THR A 76 -6.93 7.54 -0.65
C THR A 76 -5.76 7.02 -1.48
N ALA A 77 -5.64 5.69 -1.61
CA ALA A 77 -4.63 5.06 -2.48
C ALA A 77 -4.67 5.59 -3.91
N LEU A 78 -5.86 5.83 -4.45
CA LEU A 78 -6.04 6.40 -5.78
C LEU A 78 -5.52 7.84 -5.85
N LEU A 79 -5.85 8.66 -4.84
CA LEU A 79 -5.42 10.06 -4.82
C LEU A 79 -3.89 10.18 -4.76
N GLU A 80 -3.24 9.34 -3.97
CA GLU A 80 -1.79 9.28 -3.86
C GLU A 80 -1.11 8.78 -5.16
N ALA A 81 -1.69 7.78 -5.84
CA ALA A 81 -1.23 7.37 -7.16
C ALA A 81 -1.34 8.49 -8.20
N VAL A 82 -2.44 9.26 -8.17
CA VAL A 82 -2.65 10.38 -9.09
C VAL A 82 -1.68 11.52 -8.78
N LYS A 83 -1.46 11.88 -7.51
CA LYS A 83 -0.47 12.89 -7.11
C LYS A 83 0.93 12.52 -7.61
N ASN A 84 1.35 11.26 -7.42
CA ASN A 84 2.68 10.84 -7.82
C ASN A 84 2.81 10.61 -9.34
N GLY A 85 1.78 10.05 -9.99
CA GLY A 85 1.72 9.91 -11.44
C GLY A 85 1.74 11.25 -12.19
N ASN A 86 1.10 12.28 -11.62
CA ASN A 86 1.14 13.64 -12.16
C ASN A 86 2.50 14.32 -11.98
N SER A 87 3.39 13.81 -11.13
CA SER A 87 4.76 14.32 -11.05
C SER A 87 5.66 13.86 -12.20
N CYS A 88 5.28 12.78 -12.91
CA CYS A 88 5.96 12.30 -14.13
C CYS A 88 5.29 12.79 -15.43
N GLY A 89 4.15 13.46 -15.32
CA GLY A 89 3.48 14.16 -16.41
C GLY A 89 4.14 15.49 -16.74
N LYS A 90 5.43 15.51 -17.13
CA LYS A 90 5.95 16.59 -17.98
C LYS A 90 5.26 16.48 -19.34
N ARG A 91 4.05 17.06 -19.45
CA ARG A 91 3.60 17.65 -20.72
C ARG A 91 4.33 18.99 -20.83
N SER A 92 5.57 18.97 -21.31
CA SER A 92 6.29 20.13 -21.85
C SER A 92 7.33 19.63 -22.84
#